data_AF-A0A0R2RKL6-F1
#
_entry.id   AF-A0A0R2RKL6-F1
#
_cell.length_a   1.000
_cell.length_b   1.000
_cell.length_c   1.000
_cell.angle_alpha   90.00
_cell.angle_beta   90.00
_cell.angle_gamma   90.00
#
_symmetry.space_group_name_H-M   'P 1'
#
loop_
_entity.id
_entity.type
_entity.pdbx_description
1 polymer ?
#
loop_
_entity_poly.entity_id
_entity_poly.type
_entity_poly.pdbx_seq_one_letter_code
_entity_poly.pdbx_strand_id
1 'polypeptide(L)'
;MNFWRNVLVALVLVWAVAGSIIYGVRQARPTAQSLTVYLEKHPLATESGTKRAKIITRVGNMLNGLSLEDRQTLRGDGVTRDFFISLTPAEQANFLDATLPAGFKQIMEAFNKMEPEKRKEFVNRALAEAKKRQGEAPPAGLNDQLVQKMVNQGLNTFYAEASANAKLDLAPLIEQMQRNLQSLR
;
A
#
# COMPACT_ATOMS: atom_id res chain seq x y z
N MET A 1 46.02 22.99 -15.65
CA MET A 1 45.77 21.58 -15.27
C MET A 1 45.13 21.38 -13.89
N ASN A 2 44.98 22.42 -13.04
CA ASN A 2 44.41 22.28 -11.68
C ASN A 2 42.88 22.44 -11.61
N PHE A 3 42.28 23.20 -12.54
CA PHE A 3 40.82 23.42 -12.58
C PHE A 3 40.04 22.12 -12.78
N TRP A 4 40.40 21.35 -13.81
CA TRP A 4 39.78 20.05 -14.10
C TRP A 4 39.97 19.02 -12.99
N ARG A 5 41.11 19.05 -12.29
CA ARG A 5 41.36 18.21 -11.11
C ARG A 5 40.41 18.58 -9.96
N ASN A 6 40.23 19.88 -9.68
CA ASN A 6 39.34 20.33 -8.61
C ASN A 6 37.87 20.02 -8.94
N VAL A 7 37.46 20.14 -10.21
CA VAL A 7 36.11 19.74 -10.67
C VAL A 7 35.89 18.23 -10.49
N LEU A 8 36.87 17.40 -10.85
CA LEU A 8 36.79 15.95 -10.66
C LEU A 8 36.70 15.57 -9.17
N VAL A 9 37.49 16.20 -8.31
CA VAL A 9 37.45 15.95 -6.86
C VAL A 9 36.10 16.36 -6.27
N ALA A 10 35.58 17.53 -6.65
CA ALA A 10 34.26 17.98 -6.20
C ALA A 10 33.15 17.02 -6.64
N LEU A 11 33.21 16.52 -7.89
CA LEU A 11 32.27 15.56 -8.41
C LEU A 11 32.29 14.24 -7.62
N VAL A 12 33.48 13.69 -7.35
CA VAL A 12 33.65 12.46 -6.56
C VAL A 12 33.11 12.63 -5.14
N LEU A 13 33.36 13.78 -4.49
CA LEU A 13 32.84 14.06 -3.16
C LEU A 13 31.31 14.14 -3.14
N VAL A 14 30.70 14.78 -4.14
CA VAL A 14 29.23 14.83 -4.27
C VAL A 14 28.65 13.42 -4.42
N TRP A 15 29.24 12.59 -5.28
CA TRP A 15 28.79 11.20 -5.46
C TRP A 15 29.04 10.33 -4.23
N ALA A 16 30.12 10.55 -3.48
CA ALA A 16 30.38 9.84 -2.23
C ALA A 16 29.31 10.20 -1.18
N VAL A 17 29.00 11.49 -1.01
CA VAL A 17 27.94 11.95 -0.10
C VAL A 17 26.58 11.40 -0.51
N ALA A 18 26.23 11.49 -1.81
CA ALA A 18 24.98 10.94 -2.33
C ALA A 18 24.91 9.42 -2.10
N GLY A 19 26.01 8.70 -2.36
CA GLY A 19 26.13 7.26 -2.14
C GLY A 19 25.93 6.86 -0.68
N SER A 20 26.55 7.57 0.26
CA SER A 20 26.39 7.33 1.71
C SER A 20 24.95 7.56 2.16
N ILE A 21 24.30 8.62 1.68
CA ILE A 21 22.88 8.89 1.98
C ILE A 21 21.99 7.78 1.41
N ILE A 22 22.18 7.39 0.14
CA ILE A 22 21.41 6.33 -0.51
C ILE A 22 21.60 5.00 0.22
N TYR A 23 22.83 4.65 0.59
CA TYR A 23 23.14 3.42 1.30
C TYR A 23 22.44 3.37 2.67
N GLY A 24 22.52 4.46 3.45
CA GLY A 24 21.85 4.57 4.75
C GLY A 24 20.32 4.45 4.62
N VAL A 25 19.72 5.12 3.63
CA VAL A 25 18.27 5.05 3.37
C VAL A 25 17.84 3.65 2.96
N ARG A 26 18.64 2.93 2.16
CA ARG A 26 18.32 1.55 1.75
C ARG A 26 18.37 0.57 2.92
N GLN A 27 19.33 0.72 3.83
CA GLN A 27 19.46 -0.15 5.00
C GLN A 27 18.35 0.09 6.05
N ALA A 28 17.79 1.31 6.08
CA ALA A 28 16.70 1.69 6.97
C ALA A 28 15.30 1.35 6.44
N ARG A 29 15.17 0.76 5.24
CA ARG A 29 13.85 0.43 4.68
C ARG A 29 13.17 -0.67 5.51
N PRO A 30 11.90 -0.48 5.90
CA PRO A 30 11.11 -1.54 6.50
C PRO A 30 11.03 -2.74 5.56
N THR A 31 11.10 -3.94 6.12
CA THR A 31 10.82 -5.23 5.45
C THR A 31 9.61 -5.91 6.09
N ALA A 32 9.05 -6.92 5.42
CA ALA A 32 7.96 -7.72 5.97
C ALA A 32 8.32 -8.28 7.37
N GLN A 33 9.51 -8.87 7.50
CA GLN A 33 10.00 -9.41 8.76
C GLN A 33 10.12 -8.34 9.86
N SER A 34 10.67 -7.16 9.53
CA SER A 34 10.82 -6.08 10.50
C SER A 34 9.47 -5.60 11.04
N LEU A 35 8.42 -5.61 10.20
CA LEU A 35 7.07 -5.23 10.60
C LEU A 35 6.44 -6.29 11.51
N THR A 36 6.55 -7.57 11.16
CA THR A 36 6.05 -8.67 12.01
C THR A 36 6.70 -8.64 13.39
N VAL A 37 8.03 -8.53 13.45
CA VAL A 37 8.78 -8.42 14.72
C VAL A 37 8.36 -7.17 15.51
N TYR A 38 8.08 -6.05 14.83
CA TYR A 38 7.62 -4.84 15.51
C TYR A 38 6.23 -5.03 16.14
N LEU A 39 5.30 -5.66 15.41
CA LEU A 39 3.95 -5.95 15.89
C LEU A 39 3.95 -6.92 17.09
N GLU A 40 4.80 -7.93 17.07
CA GLU A 40 4.98 -8.88 18.19
C GLU A 40 5.51 -8.19 19.45
N LYS A 41 6.47 -7.27 19.30
CA LYS A 41 7.06 -6.52 20.41
C LYS A 41 6.16 -5.42 20.98
N HIS A 42 5.14 -5.01 20.23
CA HIS A 42 4.27 -3.89 20.59
C HIS A 42 2.78 -4.28 20.48
N PRO A 43 2.30 -5.22 21.30
CA PRO A 43 0.89 -5.63 21.29
C PRO A 43 -0.01 -4.46 21.68
N LEU A 44 -0.95 -4.13 20.81
CA LEU A 44 -1.87 -3.01 21.02
C LEU A 44 -2.80 -3.19 22.23
N ALA A 45 -3.07 -4.43 22.63
CA ALA A 45 -3.96 -4.76 23.74
C ALA A 45 -3.47 -4.23 25.10
N THR A 46 -2.15 -4.06 25.26
CA THR A 46 -1.54 -3.58 26.51
C THR A 46 -1.25 -2.08 26.50
N GLU A 47 -1.57 -1.38 25.42
CA GLU A 47 -1.17 0.00 25.18
C GLU A 47 -2.39 0.92 25.04
N SER A 48 -2.30 2.12 25.58
CA SER A 48 -3.39 3.11 25.53
C SER A 48 -2.86 4.53 25.29
N GLY A 49 -3.77 5.44 24.94
CA GLY A 49 -3.48 6.86 24.72
C GLY A 49 -2.36 7.10 23.71
N THR A 50 -1.42 7.99 24.06
CA THR A 50 -0.35 8.44 23.16
C THR A 50 0.57 7.30 22.70
N LYS A 51 0.82 6.29 23.53
CA LYS A 51 1.68 5.16 23.15
C LYS A 51 1.02 4.32 22.05
N ARG A 52 -0.25 3.99 22.23
CA ARG A 52 -1.06 3.27 21.23
C ARG A 52 -1.08 4.02 19.90
N ALA A 53 -1.35 5.33 19.92
CA ALA A 53 -1.33 6.16 18.73
C ALA A 53 0.04 6.13 18.01
N LYS A 54 1.15 6.23 18.75
CA LYS A 54 2.50 6.14 18.18
C LYS A 54 2.78 4.82 17.48
N ILE A 55 2.34 3.70 18.07
CA ILE A 55 2.50 2.37 17.47
C ILE A 55 1.71 2.29 16.16
N ILE A 56 0.45 2.74 16.15
CA ILE A 56 -0.39 2.74 14.95
C ILE A 56 0.24 3.58 13.82
N THR A 57 0.70 4.79 14.13
CA THR A 57 1.40 5.64 13.17
C THR A 57 2.69 4.99 12.66
N ARG A 58 3.48 4.36 13.54
CA ARG A 58 4.72 3.67 13.16
C ARG A 58 4.41 2.53 12.18
N VAL A 59 3.40 1.72 12.47
CA VAL A 59 2.99 0.60 11.60
C VAL A 59 2.56 1.11 10.23
N GLY A 60 1.75 2.18 10.16
CA GLY A 60 1.37 2.80 8.90
C GLY A 60 2.57 3.28 8.08
N ASN A 61 3.54 3.93 8.73
CA ASN A 61 4.79 4.36 8.08
C ASN A 61 5.63 3.19 7.58
N MET A 62 5.71 2.10 8.36
CA MET A 62 6.42 0.89 7.95
C MET A 62 5.76 0.26 6.72
N LEU A 63 4.44 0.11 6.71
CA LEU A 63 3.67 -0.41 5.56
C LEU A 63 3.87 0.43 4.30
N ASN A 64 3.86 1.75 4.43
CA ASN A 64 4.09 2.67 3.31
C ASN A 64 5.51 2.54 2.72
N GLY A 65 6.49 2.16 3.54
CA GLY A 65 7.88 1.96 3.15
C GLY A 65 8.22 0.58 2.58
N LEU A 66 7.31 -0.40 2.67
CA LEU A 66 7.54 -1.75 2.15
C LEU A 66 7.62 -1.78 0.62
N SER A 67 8.42 -2.73 0.09
CA SER A 67 8.40 -3.06 -1.33
C SER A 67 7.15 -3.87 -1.71
N LEU A 68 6.93 -4.07 -3.01
CA LEU A 68 5.81 -4.89 -3.50
C LEU A 68 5.96 -6.35 -3.07
N GLU A 69 7.18 -6.88 -3.09
CA GLU A 69 7.52 -8.24 -2.68
C GLU A 69 7.23 -8.42 -1.18
N ASP A 70 7.70 -7.51 -0.33
CA ASP A 70 7.42 -7.55 1.11
C ASP A 70 5.92 -7.54 1.42
N ARG A 71 5.15 -6.71 0.70
CA ARG A 71 3.68 -6.68 0.85
C ARG A 71 2.99 -7.94 0.37
N GLN A 72 3.56 -8.62 -0.61
CA GLN A 72 3.04 -9.90 -1.06
C GLN A 72 3.27 -10.98 -0.01
N THR A 73 4.42 -10.99 0.66
CA THR A 73 4.70 -11.90 1.78
C THR A 73 3.70 -11.70 2.92
N LEU A 74 3.42 -10.45 3.31
CA LEU A 74 2.49 -10.15 4.41
C LEU A 74 1.03 -10.56 4.16
N ARG A 75 0.63 -10.82 2.91
CA ARG A 75 -0.74 -11.26 2.58
C ARG A 75 -1.04 -12.68 3.08
N GLY A 76 -0.02 -13.52 3.25
CA GLY A 76 -0.17 -14.89 3.75
C GLY A 76 -0.24 -15.01 5.27
N ASP A 77 0.46 -14.13 5.98
CA ASP A 77 0.73 -14.31 7.41
C ASP A 77 -0.43 -13.88 8.33
N GLY A 78 -1.42 -13.14 7.82
CA GLY A 78 -2.58 -12.68 8.59
C GLY A 78 -2.28 -11.60 9.66
N VAL A 79 -1.03 -11.45 10.08
CA VAL A 79 -0.58 -10.52 11.15
C VAL A 79 -1.05 -9.09 10.93
N THR A 80 -0.94 -8.58 9.69
CA THR A 80 -1.37 -7.22 9.35
C THR A 80 -2.88 -7.04 9.39
N ARG A 81 -3.64 -8.07 9.01
CA ARG A 81 -5.11 -8.10 9.11
C ARG A 81 -5.53 -8.11 10.57
N ASP A 82 -4.93 -8.97 11.38
CA ASP A 82 -5.28 -9.13 12.78
C ASP A 82 -4.95 -7.84 13.58
N PHE A 83 -3.83 -7.19 13.26
CA PHE A 83 -3.52 -5.84 13.73
C PHE A 83 -4.61 -4.84 13.38
N PHE A 84 -5.05 -4.78 12.11
CA PHE A 84 -6.08 -3.84 11.66
C PHE A 84 -7.45 -4.09 12.33
N ILE A 85 -7.81 -5.36 12.54
CA ILE A 85 -9.07 -5.74 13.23
C ILE A 85 -9.02 -5.33 14.71
N SER A 86 -7.84 -5.32 15.34
CA SER A 86 -7.67 -4.90 16.75
C SER A 86 -7.77 -3.38 16.99
N LEU A 87 -7.87 -2.59 15.91
CA LEU A 87 -8.04 -1.15 15.98
C LEU A 87 -9.50 -0.78 16.26
N THR A 88 -9.71 0.32 16.99
CA THR A 88 -11.03 0.94 17.10
C THR A 88 -11.48 1.51 15.75
N PRO A 89 -12.78 1.75 15.51
CA PRO A 89 -13.25 2.30 14.23
C PRO A 89 -12.59 3.63 13.84
N ALA A 90 -12.32 4.51 14.82
CA ALA A 90 -11.63 5.77 14.58
C ALA A 90 -10.15 5.56 14.21
N GLU A 91 -9.48 4.61 14.85
CA GLU A 91 -8.10 4.25 14.53
C GLU A 91 -8.00 3.60 13.15
N GLN A 92 -8.94 2.74 12.77
CA GLN A 92 -9.02 2.16 11.43
C GLN A 92 -9.16 3.26 10.37
N ALA A 93 -10.06 4.23 10.59
CA ALA A 93 -10.26 5.34 9.67
C ALA A 93 -8.97 6.14 9.45
N ASN A 94 -8.29 6.53 10.53
CA ASN A 94 -7.03 7.28 10.48
C ASN A 94 -5.90 6.46 9.85
N PHE A 95 -5.84 5.16 10.15
CA PHE A 95 -4.85 4.26 9.59
C PHE A 95 -5.01 4.09 8.07
N LEU A 96 -6.26 3.97 7.60
CA LEU A 96 -6.56 3.92 6.17
C LEU A 96 -6.21 5.25 5.48
N ASP A 97 -6.51 6.40 6.09
CA ASP A 97 -6.14 7.71 5.51
C ASP A 97 -4.63 7.84 5.31
N ALA A 98 -3.84 7.29 6.23
CA ALA A 98 -2.38 7.31 6.15
C ALA A 98 -1.80 6.31 5.15
N THR A 99 -2.49 5.22 4.83
CA THR A 99 -1.90 4.08 4.09
C THR A 99 -2.49 3.86 2.69
N LEU A 100 -3.77 4.16 2.48
CA LEU A 100 -4.43 3.92 1.21
C LEU A 100 -3.81 4.71 0.04
N PRO A 101 -3.48 6.01 0.16
CA PRO A 101 -2.94 6.76 -0.97
C PRO A 101 -1.65 6.15 -1.53
N ALA A 102 -0.71 5.81 -0.65
CA ALA A 102 0.55 5.17 -1.03
C ALA A 102 0.33 3.75 -1.58
N GLY A 103 -0.57 2.98 -0.95
CA GLY A 103 -0.93 1.64 -1.40
C GLY A 103 -1.49 1.62 -2.82
N PHE A 104 -2.52 2.42 -3.08
CA PHE A 104 -3.15 2.48 -4.40
C PHE A 104 -2.20 3.01 -5.47
N LYS A 105 -1.38 4.02 -5.16
CA LYS A 105 -0.39 4.54 -6.10
C LYS A 105 0.59 3.45 -6.54
N GLN A 106 1.15 2.70 -5.60
CA GLN A 106 2.08 1.62 -5.92
C GLN A 106 1.44 0.50 -6.74
N ILE A 107 0.19 0.13 -6.43
CA ILE A 107 -0.56 -0.86 -7.22
C ILE A 107 -0.75 -0.36 -8.65
N MET A 108 -1.17 0.90 -8.83
CA MET A 108 -1.41 1.47 -10.15
C MET A 108 -0.12 1.60 -10.96
N GLU A 109 0.98 2.03 -10.33
CA GLU A 109 2.31 2.06 -10.94
C GLU A 109 2.77 0.66 -11.38
N ALA A 110 2.55 -0.36 -10.55
CA ALA A 110 2.87 -1.74 -10.92
C ALA A 110 2.02 -2.22 -12.09
N PHE A 111 0.71 -1.95 -12.06
CA PHE A 111 -0.21 -2.35 -13.12
C PHE A 111 0.12 -1.68 -14.46
N ASN A 112 0.44 -0.38 -14.46
CA ASN A 112 0.86 0.35 -15.66
C ASN A 112 2.12 -0.23 -16.31
N LYS A 113 3.03 -0.83 -15.52
CA LYS A 113 4.29 -1.44 -16.00
C LYS A 113 4.12 -2.88 -16.49
N MET A 114 2.96 -3.51 -16.27
CA MET A 114 2.71 -4.87 -16.73
C MET A 114 2.48 -4.90 -18.25
N GLU A 115 2.94 -5.97 -18.89
CA GLU A 115 2.61 -6.27 -20.28
C GLU A 115 1.09 -6.40 -20.49
N PRO A 116 0.55 -6.02 -21.66
CA PRO A 116 -0.89 -6.02 -21.92
C PRO A 116 -1.59 -7.35 -21.62
N GLU A 117 -0.98 -8.48 -21.98
CA GLU A 117 -1.51 -9.82 -21.74
C GLU A 117 -1.59 -10.11 -20.23
N LYS A 118 -0.59 -9.66 -19.46
CA LYS A 118 -0.55 -9.81 -18.01
C LYS A 118 -1.56 -8.94 -17.30
N ARG A 119 -1.80 -7.71 -17.80
CA ARG A 119 -2.88 -6.86 -17.29
C ARG A 119 -4.24 -7.51 -17.50
N LYS A 120 -4.51 -8.05 -18.68
CA LYS A 120 -5.76 -8.77 -18.97
C LYS A 120 -5.92 -10.01 -18.08
N GLU A 121 -4.87 -10.80 -17.91
CA GLU A 121 -4.89 -11.96 -17.01
C GLU A 121 -5.22 -11.54 -15.56
N PHE A 122 -4.59 -10.49 -15.08
CA PHE A 122 -4.83 -9.91 -13.76
C PHE A 122 -6.28 -9.45 -13.60
N VAL A 123 -6.80 -8.67 -14.57
CA VAL A 123 -8.18 -8.17 -14.56
C VAL A 123 -9.18 -9.31 -14.59
N ASN A 124 -8.99 -10.31 -15.44
CA ASN A 124 -9.90 -11.46 -15.54
C ASN A 124 -9.97 -12.25 -14.23
N ARG A 125 -8.82 -12.44 -13.57
CA ARG A 125 -8.75 -13.09 -12.26
C ARG A 125 -9.46 -12.27 -11.19
N ALA A 126 -9.22 -10.96 -11.15
CA ALA A 126 -9.87 -10.05 -10.21
C ALA A 126 -11.39 -9.98 -10.44
N LEU A 127 -11.84 -10.00 -11.69
CA LEU A 127 -13.25 -10.04 -12.06
C LEU A 127 -13.94 -11.33 -11.60
N ALA A 128 -13.29 -12.48 -11.82
CA ALA A 128 -13.82 -13.76 -11.37
C ALA A 128 -13.99 -13.79 -9.84
N GLU A 129 -13.00 -13.27 -9.11
CA GLU A 129 -13.06 -13.16 -7.65
C GLU A 129 -14.15 -12.18 -7.19
N ALA A 130 -14.25 -11.01 -7.82
CA ALA A 130 -15.27 -10.02 -7.49
C ALA A 130 -16.69 -10.56 -7.70
N LYS A 131 -16.93 -11.34 -8.76
CA LYS A 131 -18.21 -11.99 -9.00
C LYS A 131 -18.53 -13.06 -7.97
N LYS A 132 -17.54 -13.85 -7.54
CA LYS A 132 -17.74 -14.87 -6.49
C LYS A 132 -18.18 -14.24 -5.17
N ARG A 133 -17.61 -13.08 -4.83
CA ARG A 133 -17.92 -12.35 -3.60
C ARG A 133 -19.13 -11.43 -3.68
N GLN A 134 -19.89 -11.48 -4.78
CA GLN A 134 -21.07 -10.63 -4.93
C GLN A 134 -22.13 -11.04 -3.90
N GLY A 135 -22.60 -10.07 -3.10
CA GLY A 135 -23.55 -10.32 -2.01
C GLY A 135 -22.92 -10.87 -0.73
N GLU A 136 -21.60 -11.06 -0.68
CA GLU A 136 -20.90 -11.37 0.58
C GLU A 136 -20.76 -10.12 1.45
N ALA A 137 -20.83 -10.30 2.76
CA ALA A 137 -20.57 -9.22 3.71
C ALA A 137 -19.13 -8.69 3.59
N PRO A 138 -18.89 -7.40 3.89
CA PRO A 138 -17.55 -6.85 3.94
C PRO A 138 -16.61 -7.65 4.86
N PRO A 139 -15.29 -7.66 4.58
CA PRO A 139 -14.34 -8.33 5.45
C PRO A 139 -14.42 -7.81 6.89
N ALA A 140 -14.17 -8.71 7.86
CA ALA A 140 -14.19 -8.36 9.27
C ALA A 140 -13.32 -7.13 9.58
N GLY A 141 -13.83 -6.22 10.41
CA GLY A 141 -13.17 -4.97 10.75
C GLY A 141 -13.38 -3.83 9.74
N LEU A 142 -14.20 -4.01 8.70
CA LEU A 142 -14.58 -2.96 7.77
C LEU A 142 -16.08 -2.69 7.87
N ASN A 143 -16.44 -1.48 8.31
CA ASN A 143 -17.81 -0.98 8.18
C ASN A 143 -18.02 -0.33 6.79
N ASP A 144 -19.27 -0.04 6.45
CA ASP A 144 -19.62 0.52 5.14
C ASP A 144 -18.91 1.85 4.83
N GLN A 145 -18.67 2.68 5.85
CA GLN A 145 -17.96 3.95 5.67
C GLN A 145 -16.49 3.74 5.29
N LEU A 146 -15.81 2.79 5.93
CA LEU A 146 -14.43 2.44 5.59
C LEU A 146 -14.35 1.80 4.21
N VAL A 147 -15.32 0.97 3.84
CA VAL A 147 -15.44 0.41 2.49
C VAL A 147 -15.59 1.52 1.44
N GLN A 148 -16.52 2.45 1.66
CA GLN A 148 -16.73 3.59 0.76
C GLN A 148 -15.47 4.45 0.63
N LYS A 149 -14.75 4.70 1.74
CA LYS A 149 -13.48 5.42 1.72
C LYS A 149 -12.44 4.73 0.84
N MET A 150 -12.27 3.41 0.98
CA MET A 150 -11.34 2.64 0.14
C MET A 150 -11.71 2.69 -1.34
N VAL A 151 -13.01 2.55 -1.65
CA VAL A 151 -13.51 2.63 -3.03
C VAL A 151 -13.24 4.02 -3.61
N ASN A 152 -13.58 5.09 -2.90
CA ASN A 152 -13.37 6.46 -3.36
C ASN A 152 -11.89 6.76 -3.60
N GLN A 153 -11.00 6.35 -2.69
CA GLN A 153 -9.57 6.53 -2.86
C GLN A 153 -9.04 5.73 -4.06
N GLY A 154 -9.51 4.49 -4.24
CA GLY A 154 -9.15 3.65 -5.38
C GLY A 154 -9.59 4.24 -6.70
N LEU A 155 -10.83 4.74 -6.79
CA LEU A 155 -11.36 5.42 -7.98
C LEU A 155 -10.60 6.71 -8.29
N ASN A 156 -10.33 7.54 -7.27
CA ASN A 156 -9.54 8.76 -7.45
C ASN A 156 -8.15 8.44 -8.01
N THR A 157 -7.49 7.43 -7.44
CA THR A 157 -6.17 7.00 -7.91
C THR A 157 -6.24 6.42 -9.32
N PHE A 158 -7.28 5.65 -9.63
CA PHE A 158 -7.53 5.13 -10.98
C PHE A 158 -7.67 6.26 -12.00
N TYR A 159 -8.48 7.28 -11.72
CA TYR A 159 -8.67 8.38 -12.66
C TYR A 159 -7.41 9.24 -12.82
N ALA A 160 -6.63 9.43 -11.75
CA ALA A 160 -5.43 10.26 -11.74
C ALA A 160 -4.18 9.57 -12.33
N GLU A 161 -3.91 8.31 -11.95
CA GLU A 161 -2.61 7.65 -12.15
C GLU A 161 -2.65 6.53 -13.20
N ALA A 162 -3.82 6.02 -13.59
CA ALA A 162 -3.90 4.96 -14.60
C ALA A 162 -3.57 5.49 -16.01
N SER A 163 -2.72 4.77 -16.74
CA SER A 163 -2.46 5.03 -18.15
C SER A 163 -3.73 4.82 -19.00
N ALA A 164 -3.77 5.39 -20.21
CA ALA A 164 -4.93 5.24 -21.11
C ALA A 164 -5.29 3.76 -21.35
N ASN A 165 -4.28 2.92 -21.61
CA ASN A 165 -4.48 1.49 -21.80
C ASN A 165 -4.94 0.79 -20.52
N ALA A 166 -4.36 1.14 -19.36
CA ALA A 166 -4.78 0.60 -18.07
C ALA A 166 -6.23 0.96 -17.73
N LYS A 167 -6.70 2.16 -18.11
CA LYS A 167 -8.09 2.59 -17.94
C LYS A 167 -9.05 1.70 -18.72
N LEU A 168 -8.72 1.40 -19.98
CA LEU A 168 -9.51 0.49 -20.81
C LEU A 168 -9.53 -0.93 -20.23
N ASP A 169 -8.36 -1.43 -19.81
CA ASP A 169 -8.24 -2.78 -19.26
C ASP A 169 -9.02 -2.93 -17.93
N LEU A 170 -9.00 -1.92 -17.05
CA LEU A 170 -9.65 -1.98 -15.73
C LEU A 170 -11.14 -1.63 -15.73
N ALA A 171 -11.67 -0.97 -16.78
CA ALA A 171 -13.07 -0.58 -16.88
C ALA A 171 -14.08 -1.67 -16.44
N PRO A 172 -14.02 -2.92 -16.96
CA PRO A 172 -14.97 -3.95 -16.55
C PRO A 172 -14.89 -4.32 -15.07
N LEU A 173 -13.70 -4.25 -14.47
CA LEU A 173 -13.50 -4.51 -13.04
C LEU A 173 -14.14 -3.42 -12.18
N ILE A 174 -13.97 -2.16 -12.57
CA ILE A 174 -14.58 -1.03 -11.87
C ILE A 174 -16.12 -1.14 -11.89
N GLU A 175 -16.70 -1.47 -13.05
CA GLU A 175 -18.14 -1.69 -13.16
C GLU A 175 -18.63 -2.83 -12.26
N GLN A 176 -17.89 -3.95 -12.20
CA GLN A 176 -18.24 -5.05 -11.31
C GLN A 176 -18.16 -4.64 -9.83
N MET A 177 -17.14 -3.88 -9.43
CA MET A 177 -17.02 -3.37 -8.07
C MET A 177 -18.20 -2.45 -7.71
N GLN A 178 -18.61 -1.57 -8.63
CA GLN A 178 -19.79 -0.72 -8.44
C GLN A 178 -21.07 -1.55 -8.27
N ARG A 179 -21.26 -2.61 -9.08
CA ARG A 179 -22.40 -3.54 -8.93
C ARG A 179 -22.39 -4.23 -7.56
N ASN A 180 -21.23 -4.70 -7.10
CA ASN A 180 -21.11 -5.34 -5.79
C ASN A 180 -21.51 -4.37 -4.66
N LEU A 181 -21.08 -3.11 -4.72
CA LEU A 181 -21.44 -2.10 -3.73
C LEU A 181 -22.93 -1.75 -3.76
N GLN A 182 -23.54 -1.75 -4.94
CA GLN A 182 -24.99 -1.56 -5.07
C GLN A 182 -25.77 -2.73 -4.47
N SER A 183 -25.28 -3.96 -4.59
CA SER A 183 -25.94 -5.13 -3.98
C SER A 183 -25.87 -5.18 -2.45
N LEU A 184 -25.02 -4.35 -1.83
CA LEU A 184 -24.91 -4.23 -0.38
C LEU A 184 -25.88 -3.19 0.21
N ARG A 185 -26.56 -2.41 -0.63
CA ARG A 185 -27.59 -1.43 -0.22
C ARG A 185 -28.97 -2.06 -0.28
#